data_AF-A0A2S8SQ10-F1
#
_entry.id   AF-A0A2S8SQ10-F1
#
_cell.length_a   1.000
_cell.length_b   1.000
_cell.length_c   1.000
_cell.angle_alpha   90.00
_cell.angle_beta   90.00
_cell.angle_gamma   90.00
#
_symmetry.space_group_name_H-M   'P 1'
#
loop_
_entity.id
_entity.type
_entity.pdbx_description
1 polymer ?
#
loop_
_entity_poly.entity_id
_entity_poly.type
_entity_poly.pdbx_seq_one_letter_code
_entity_poly.pdbx_strand_id
1 'polypeptide(L)'
;MPLAEIHVTLKPALFDAQGETIKKALHQLGHSSVQSARIGKFITLEIEGENSAALQGQLDLMCQQLLANPVIEDYQITFATLASSPSLANQTVAFDPIRDEQTVPTPPTVLEGAPMEAVMTSRTSGGAGVAASVANGIEAVTTSGGIGISDPFTVDFRSYEGMPTEAKLALRTLALRKHGAWIQKQLAAQGAAWILCIGQEVSESGATLDTYPSDQHLLKLGVARDLVPWVFTRPSA
;
A
#
# COMPACT_ATOMS: atom_id res chain seq x y z
N MET A 1 0.76 -25.37 27.39
CA MET A 1 0.50 -24.77 26.07
C MET A 1 1.80 -24.11 25.61
N PRO A 2 2.52 -24.72 24.66
CA PRO A 2 3.68 -24.09 24.05
C PRO A 2 3.27 -22.83 23.26
N LEU A 3 4.12 -21.81 23.30
CA LEU A 3 4.03 -20.62 22.46
C LEU A 3 4.94 -20.84 21.24
N ALA A 4 4.35 -20.95 20.06
CA ALA A 4 5.08 -21.03 18.80
C ALA A 4 5.27 -19.62 18.25
N GLU A 5 6.49 -19.30 17.86
CA GLU A 5 6.89 -18.04 17.24
C GLU A 5 7.26 -18.33 15.79
N ILE A 6 6.66 -17.59 14.88
CA ILE A 6 6.82 -17.79 13.44
C ILE A 6 7.32 -16.47 12.85
N HIS A 7 8.54 -16.51 12.33
CA HIS A 7 9.16 -15.40 11.62
C HIS A 7 9.04 -15.65 10.12
N VAL A 8 8.26 -14.83 9.43
CA VAL A 8 8.09 -14.91 7.98
C VAL A 8 8.83 -13.74 7.34
N THR A 9 9.72 -14.00 6.39
CA THR A 9 10.52 -12.97 5.71
C THR A 9 10.53 -13.21 4.22
N LEU A 10 10.64 -12.14 3.42
CA LEU A 10 10.85 -12.31 1.98
C LEU A 10 12.16 -13.03 1.72
N LYS A 11 12.15 -13.95 0.75
CA LYS A 11 13.35 -14.68 0.31
C LYS A 11 14.51 -13.72 0.03
N PRO A 12 15.77 -14.07 0.36
CA PRO A 12 16.92 -13.16 0.21
C PRO A 12 17.12 -12.63 -1.21
N ALA A 13 16.75 -13.43 -2.23
CA ALA A 13 16.84 -13.06 -3.64
C ALA A 13 15.80 -12.02 -4.08
N LEU A 14 14.75 -11.78 -3.29
CA LEU A 14 13.70 -10.83 -3.60
C LEU A 14 14.00 -9.45 -2.97
N PHE A 15 13.68 -8.41 -3.75
CA PHE A 15 13.77 -7.03 -3.33
C PHE A 15 12.62 -6.66 -2.38
N ASP A 16 12.97 -6.09 -1.23
CA ASP A 16 12.02 -5.61 -0.23
C ASP A 16 11.92 -4.07 -0.31
N ALA A 17 10.86 -3.59 -0.97
CA ALA A 17 10.61 -2.16 -1.11
C ALA A 17 10.35 -1.46 0.24
N GLN A 18 9.78 -2.17 1.21
CA GLN A 18 9.47 -1.60 2.53
C GLN A 18 10.75 -1.47 3.35
N GLY A 19 11.58 -2.52 3.35
CA GLY A 19 12.91 -2.49 3.96
C GLY A 19 13.79 -1.36 3.43
N GLU A 20 13.81 -1.12 2.12
CA GLU A 20 14.56 -0.01 1.53
C GLU A 20 14.03 1.36 1.98
N THR A 21 12.71 1.50 2.14
CA THR A 21 12.09 2.73 2.64
C THR A 21 12.51 3.01 4.08
N ILE A 22 12.52 1.99 4.94
CA ILE A 22 13.00 2.12 6.32
C ILE A 22 14.48 2.48 6.37
N LYS A 23 15.32 1.83 5.54
CA LYS A 23 16.75 2.15 5.47
C LYS A 23 16.97 3.63 5.14
N LYS A 24 16.27 4.14 4.13
CA LYS A 24 16.34 5.57 3.74
C LYS A 24 15.89 6.49 4.87
N ALA A 25 14.79 6.16 5.55
CA ALA A 25 14.32 6.93 6.70
C ALA A 25 15.35 6.96 7.84
N LEU A 26 15.95 5.81 8.18
CA LEU A 26 17.00 5.72 9.19
C LEU A 26 18.24 6.54 8.81
N HIS A 27 18.62 6.56 7.53
CA HIS A 27 19.73 7.40 7.04
C HIS A 27 19.42 8.88 7.17
N GLN A 28 18.20 9.31 6.87
CA GLN A 28 17.75 10.70 7.04
C GLN A 28 17.78 11.14 8.52
N LEU A 29 17.54 10.21 9.45
CA LEU A 29 17.65 10.44 10.88
C LEU A 29 19.10 10.43 11.41
N GLY A 30 20.09 10.23 10.54
CA GLY A 30 21.51 10.24 10.89
C GLY A 30 22.12 8.86 11.18
N HIS A 31 21.37 7.77 11.04
CA HIS A 31 21.87 6.40 11.25
C HIS A 31 22.46 5.81 9.95
N SER A 32 23.55 6.41 9.45
CA SER A 32 24.21 5.99 8.20
C SER A 32 24.90 4.61 8.26
N SER A 33 25.08 4.05 9.46
CA SER A 33 25.68 2.71 9.66
C SER A 33 24.79 1.55 9.22
N VAL A 34 23.49 1.79 9.02
CA VAL A 34 22.53 0.74 8.61
C VAL A 34 22.73 0.40 7.14
N GLN A 35 23.23 -0.80 6.85
CA GLN A 35 23.51 -1.22 5.46
C GLN A 35 22.28 -1.80 4.75
N SER A 36 21.40 -2.47 5.49
CA SER A 36 20.18 -3.08 4.97
C SER A 36 19.13 -3.15 6.06
N ALA A 37 17.87 -2.96 5.68
CA ALA A 37 16.73 -3.29 6.51
C ALA A 37 15.83 -4.24 5.70
N ARG A 38 15.30 -5.27 6.36
CA ARG A 38 14.30 -6.18 5.80
C ARG A 38 13.13 -6.24 6.76
N ILE A 39 11.93 -6.28 6.20
CA ILE A 39 10.69 -6.41 6.96
C ILE A 39 10.15 -7.82 6.77
N GLY A 40 9.61 -8.34 7.87
CA GLY A 40 8.93 -9.62 7.91
C GLY A 40 7.71 -9.54 8.82
N LYS A 41 6.96 -10.65 8.85
CA LYS A 41 5.86 -10.85 9.79
C LYS A 41 6.40 -11.64 10.99
N PHE A 42 5.96 -11.27 12.17
CA PHE A 42 6.17 -12.04 13.39
C PHE A 42 4.81 -12.47 13.90
N ILE A 43 4.60 -13.77 14.02
CA ILE A 43 3.31 -14.38 14.36
C ILE A 43 3.54 -15.29 15.57
N THR A 44 2.75 -15.10 16.62
CA THR A 44 2.78 -15.93 17.82
C THR A 44 1.50 -16.76 17.90
N LEU A 45 1.62 -18.06 18.09
CA LEU A 45 0.50 -18.99 18.24
C LEU A 45 0.59 -19.73 19.56
N GLU A 46 -0.46 -19.64 20.36
CA GLU A 46 -0.65 -20.50 21.53
C GLU A 46 -1.35 -21.78 21.08
N ILE A 47 -0.70 -22.92 21.26
CA ILE A 47 -1.23 -24.20 20.77
C ILE A 47 -1.28 -25.20 21.92
N GLU A 48 -2.34 -26.01 21.94
CA GLU A 48 -2.47 -27.13 22.86
C GLU A 48 -1.67 -28.34 22.36
N GLY A 49 -0.85 -28.90 23.23
CA GLY A 49 -0.04 -30.09 22.93
C GLY A 49 1.36 -30.03 23.49
N GLU A 50 2.12 -31.09 23.26
CA GLU A 50 3.55 -31.15 23.55
C GLU A 50 4.37 -30.78 22.32
N ASN A 51 5.53 -30.16 22.54
CA ASN A 51 6.50 -29.89 21.48
C ASN A 51 7.03 -31.21 20.91
N SER A 52 6.33 -31.72 19.89
CA SER A 52 6.55 -33.00 19.24
C SER A 52 6.65 -32.79 17.73
N ALA A 53 7.27 -33.74 17.04
CA ALA A 53 7.40 -33.70 15.57
C ALA A 53 6.03 -33.58 14.87
N ALA A 54 4.96 -34.10 15.49
CA ALA A 54 3.59 -33.98 14.98
C ALA A 54 3.09 -32.52 15.04
N LEU A 55 3.31 -31.82 16.14
CA LEU A 55 2.96 -30.41 16.29
C LEU A 55 3.75 -29.54 15.31
N GLN A 56 5.03 -29.85 15.13
CA GLN A 56 5.87 -29.13 14.17
C GLN A 56 5.37 -29.32 12.72
N GLY A 57 4.99 -30.54 12.33
CA GLY A 57 4.39 -30.79 11.02
C GLY A 57 3.05 -30.09 10.81
N GLN A 58 2.24 -29.97 11.86
CA GLN A 58 0.99 -29.22 11.80
C GLN A 58 1.24 -27.72 11.59
N LEU A 59 2.18 -27.13 12.34
CA LEU A 59 2.59 -25.75 12.19
C LEU A 59 3.19 -25.46 10.80
N ASP A 60 3.97 -26.40 10.27
CA ASP A 60 4.54 -26.31 8.93
C ASP A 60 3.44 -26.24 7.85
N LEU A 61 2.41 -27.09 8.00
CA LEU A 61 1.26 -27.11 7.11
C LEU A 61 0.43 -25.82 7.21
N MET A 62 0.24 -25.30 8.43
CA MET A 62 -0.40 -23.98 8.64
C MET A 62 0.40 -22.85 7.97
N CYS A 63 1.74 -22.90 8.06
CA CYS A 63 2.60 -21.92 7.42
C CYS A 63 2.47 -21.95 5.89
N GLN A 64 2.54 -23.13 5.29
CA GLN A 64 2.46 -23.29 3.83
C GLN A 64 1.08 -22.96 3.25
N GLN A 65 0.00 -23.21 4.00
CA GLN A 65 -1.36 -22.98 3.52
C GLN A 65 -1.82 -21.53 3.69
N LEU A 66 -1.35 -20.82 4.72
CA LEU A 66 -1.92 -19.54 5.09
C LEU A 66 -0.89 -18.50 5.55
N LEU A 67 -0.01 -18.86 6.49
CA LEU A 67 0.79 -17.85 7.20
C LEU A 67 1.94 -17.28 6.37
N ALA A 68 2.46 -18.07 5.42
CA ALA A 68 3.54 -17.70 4.52
C ALA A 68 3.21 -18.08 3.08
N ASN A 69 3.63 -17.26 2.13
CA ASN A 69 3.59 -17.62 0.72
C ASN A 69 4.88 -18.36 0.32
N PRO A 70 4.84 -19.68 0.05
CA PRO A 70 6.05 -20.48 -0.19
C PRO A 70 6.82 -20.09 -1.45
N VAL A 71 6.21 -19.35 -2.38
CA VAL A 71 6.89 -18.89 -3.60
C VAL A 71 7.86 -17.76 -3.27
N ILE A 72 7.45 -16.79 -2.46
CA ILE A 72 8.14 -15.50 -2.28
C ILE A 72 8.68 -15.27 -0.86
N GLU A 73 8.15 -15.98 0.13
CA GLU A 73 8.51 -15.85 1.55
C GLU A 73 9.15 -17.15 2.05
N ASP A 74 10.09 -17.00 2.97
CA ASP A 74 10.62 -18.07 3.83
C ASP A 74 10.10 -17.86 5.25
N TYR A 75 9.97 -18.94 6.02
CA TYR A 75 9.59 -18.86 7.42
C TYR A 75 10.48 -19.71 8.32
N GLN A 76 10.56 -19.30 9.58
CA GLN A 76 11.21 -20.04 10.64
C GLN A 76 10.26 -20.16 11.82
N ILE A 77 10.18 -21.36 12.38
CA ILE A 77 9.33 -21.67 13.54
C ILE A 77 10.25 -21.93 14.72
N THR A 78 10.07 -21.18 15.79
CA THR A 78 10.72 -21.37 17.09
C THR A 78 9.65 -21.60 18.16
N PHE A 79 10.01 -22.30 19.23
CA PHE A 79 9.12 -22.43 20.38
C PHE A 79 9.71 -21.62 21.52
N ALA A 80 8.97 -20.63 21.98
CA ALA A 80 9.31 -19.91 23.18
C ALA A 80 8.99 -20.82 24.37
N THR A 81 10.02 -21.17 25.14
CA THR A 81 9.79 -21.64 26.51
C THR A 81 9.35 -20.41 27.28
N LEU A 82 8.14 -20.43 27.83
CA LEU A 82 7.73 -19.46 28.83
C LEU A 82 8.69 -19.63 30.03
N ALA A 83 9.83 -18.96 29.98
CA ALA A 83 10.56 -18.64 31.17
C ALA A 83 9.58 -17.82 32.00
N SER A 84 9.13 -18.38 33.11
CA SER A 84 8.41 -17.64 34.13
C SER A 84 9.30 -16.46 34.51
N SER A 85 9.04 -15.30 33.92
CA SER A 85 9.71 -14.07 34.31
C SER A 85 9.47 -13.87 35.80
N PRO A 86 10.50 -13.59 36.61
CA PRO A 86 10.25 -13.12 37.97
C PRO A 86 9.41 -11.85 37.83
N SER A 87 8.33 -11.78 38.61
CA SER A 87 7.41 -10.65 38.56
C SER A 87 8.16 -9.34 38.77
N LEU A 88 8.27 -8.52 37.73
CA LEU A 88 8.47 -7.08 37.90
C LEU A 88 7.12 -6.50 38.27
N ALA A 89 6.80 -6.62 39.55
CA ALA A 89 5.77 -5.83 40.17
C ALA A 89 6.09 -4.34 39.95
N ASN A 90 5.12 -3.63 39.36
CA ASN A 90 4.88 -2.21 39.54
C ASN A 90 5.87 -1.22 38.89
N GLN A 91 5.65 -0.91 37.61
CA GLN A 91 5.83 0.46 37.10
C GLN A 91 4.63 0.82 36.23
N THR A 92 3.54 1.20 36.90
CA THR A 92 2.51 2.06 36.29
C THR A 92 3.17 3.42 36.07
N VAL A 93 3.73 3.65 34.88
CA VAL A 93 3.98 5.01 34.42
C VAL A 93 2.63 5.53 33.93
N ALA A 94 2.03 6.42 34.71
CA ALA A 94 0.82 7.12 34.34
C ALA A 94 1.05 7.84 33.01
N PHE A 95 0.11 7.68 32.08
CA PHE A 95 0.08 8.43 30.83
C PHE A 95 -0.25 9.89 31.17
N ASP A 96 0.77 10.75 31.26
CA ASP A 96 0.59 12.19 31.38
C ASP A 96 0.18 12.75 30.00
N PRO A 97 -1.01 13.35 29.84
CA PRO A 97 -1.36 14.03 28.61
C PRO A 97 -0.44 15.25 28.43
N ILE A 98 0.14 15.37 27.24
CA ILE A 98 1.04 16.43 26.81
C ILE A 98 0.52 17.80 27.27
N ARG A 99 1.27 18.46 28.15
CA ARG A 99 1.09 19.88 28.53
C ARG A 99 2.25 20.73 28.02
N ASP A 100 1.82 21.79 27.35
CA ASP A 100 2.49 23.03 26.98
C ASP A 100 3.61 23.03 25.93
N GLU A 101 3.43 24.00 25.03
CA GLU A 101 4.23 24.38 23.87
C GLU A 101 5.74 24.38 24.15
N GLN A 102 6.46 23.42 23.56
CA GLN A 102 7.88 23.58 23.34
C GLN A 102 8.10 24.40 22.07
N THR A 103 8.50 25.64 22.30
CA THR A 103 8.98 26.60 21.32
C THR A 103 10.13 25.98 20.53
N VAL A 104 9.92 25.75 19.24
CA VAL A 104 10.99 25.39 18.30
C VAL A 104 11.95 26.58 18.21
N PRO A 105 13.27 26.44 18.47
CA PRO A 105 14.19 27.54 18.25
C PRO A 105 14.34 27.79 16.74
N THR A 106 14.04 29.02 16.33
CA THR A 106 14.25 29.55 14.98
C THR A 106 15.75 29.48 14.63
N PRO A 107 16.15 28.99 13.44
CA PRO A 107 17.54 29.05 13.02
C PRO A 107 17.96 30.52 12.79
N PRO A 108 19.23 30.90 13.05
CA PRO A 108 19.66 32.27 12.87
C PRO A 108 19.70 32.66 11.40
N THR A 109 19.09 33.82 11.12
CA THR A 109 19.23 34.62 9.90
C THR A 109 20.71 34.86 9.58
N VAL A 110 21.17 34.39 8.42
CA VAL A 110 22.41 34.88 7.79
C VAL A 110 22.01 35.81 6.65
N LEU A 111 22.33 37.09 6.82
CA LEU A 111 22.18 38.15 5.82
C LEU A 111 23.36 38.13 4.83
N GLU A 112 22.97 38.17 3.55
CA GLU A 112 23.58 38.86 2.40
C GLU A 112 25.02 38.56 1.94
N GLY A 113 25.10 38.07 0.68
CA GLY A 113 25.75 38.84 -0.39
C GLY A 113 27.01 38.25 -1.03
N ALA A 114 26.88 37.61 -2.20
CA ALA A 114 27.76 37.79 -3.38
C ALA A 114 27.33 36.85 -4.55
N PRO A 115 27.57 37.23 -5.83
CA PRO A 115 26.81 36.75 -6.99
C PRO A 115 27.41 35.53 -7.73
N MET A 116 26.55 34.99 -8.60
CA MET A 116 26.73 33.90 -9.56
C MET A 116 28.01 33.96 -10.40
N GLU A 117 28.62 32.78 -10.65
CA GLU A 117 29.11 32.42 -11.99
C GLU A 117 28.89 30.93 -12.27
N ALA A 118 28.56 30.65 -13.53
CA ALA A 118 28.17 29.37 -14.07
C ALA A 118 29.35 28.44 -14.34
N VAL A 119 29.21 27.14 -14.08
CA VAL A 119 30.00 26.11 -14.78
C VAL A 119 29.09 24.95 -15.18
N MET A 120 28.97 24.84 -16.50
CA MET A 120 28.42 23.73 -17.27
C MET A 120 29.48 22.63 -17.37
N THR A 121 29.22 21.42 -16.89
CA THR A 121 29.82 20.19 -17.46
C THR A 121 28.89 18.99 -17.31
N SER A 122 28.68 18.35 -18.45
CA SER A 122 27.96 17.12 -18.69
C SER A 122 28.75 15.86 -18.29
N ARG A 123 28.05 14.79 -17.85
CA ARG A 123 28.06 13.41 -18.41
C ARG A 123 27.46 12.36 -17.45
N THR A 124 26.32 11.83 -17.87
CA THR A 124 25.92 10.40 -18.03
C THR A 124 26.51 9.31 -17.12
N SER A 125 25.63 8.61 -16.39
CA SER A 125 25.37 7.14 -16.41
C SER A 125 24.32 6.87 -15.31
N GLY A 126 23.12 6.37 -15.61
CA GLY A 126 22.82 4.99 -15.97
C GLY A 126 22.32 4.23 -14.72
N GLY A 127 21.01 3.97 -14.60
CA GLY A 127 20.46 3.07 -13.57
C GLY A 127 19.04 3.43 -13.13
N ALA A 128 18.05 2.65 -13.59
CA ALA A 128 16.63 2.86 -13.42
C ALA A 128 16.16 2.81 -11.95
N GLY A 129 15.74 3.96 -11.42
CA GLY A 129 14.89 4.06 -10.24
C GLY A 129 13.53 4.62 -10.65
N VAL A 130 12.44 3.96 -10.26
CA VAL A 130 11.10 4.56 -10.30
C VAL A 130 11.07 5.69 -9.28
N ALA A 131 11.28 6.90 -9.78
CA ALA A 131 11.08 8.14 -9.05
C ALA A 131 9.72 8.72 -9.45
N ALA A 132 8.86 9.00 -8.47
CA ALA A 132 7.78 9.96 -8.66
C ALA A 132 8.43 11.34 -8.80
N SER A 133 8.63 11.77 -10.04
CA SER A 133 9.14 13.11 -10.34
C SER A 133 7.99 14.09 -10.34
N VAL A 134 7.96 14.99 -9.35
CA VAL A 134 7.08 16.15 -9.31
C VAL A 134 7.58 17.17 -10.35
N ALA A 135 7.05 17.11 -11.56
CA ALA A 135 7.20 18.17 -12.56
C ALA A 135 5.95 18.22 -13.45
N ASN A 136 5.23 19.34 -13.38
CA ASN A 136 4.15 19.76 -14.29
C ASN A 136 3.17 18.67 -14.76
N GLY A 137 2.03 18.56 -14.08
CA GLY A 137 0.72 18.24 -14.66
C GLY A 137 0.63 16.98 -15.54
N ILE A 138 -0.07 15.97 -15.01
CA ILE A 138 -0.41 14.64 -15.57
C ILE A 138 0.50 13.54 -15.00
N GLU A 139 0.15 13.04 -13.82
CA GLU A 139 0.69 11.78 -13.29
C GLU A 139 -0.03 10.62 -13.96
N ALA A 140 0.71 9.86 -14.76
CA ALA A 140 0.21 8.63 -15.36
C ALA A 140 0.40 7.48 -14.36
N VAL A 141 -0.67 6.74 -14.05
CA VAL A 141 -0.58 5.55 -13.19
C VAL A 141 0.16 4.47 -13.97
N THR A 142 1.33 4.04 -13.50
CA THR A 142 2.13 3.03 -14.20
C THR A 142 1.62 1.63 -13.86
N THR A 143 1.30 0.85 -14.90
CA THR A 143 1.08 -0.60 -14.73
C THR A 143 2.41 -1.30 -14.46
N SER A 144 2.37 -2.56 -14.03
CA SER A 144 3.56 -3.41 -13.86
C SER A 144 4.43 -3.55 -15.13
N GLY A 145 3.93 -3.13 -16.30
CA GLY A 145 4.67 -3.05 -17.57
C GLY A 145 5.23 -1.66 -17.91
N GLY A 146 5.19 -0.67 -17.01
CA GLY A 146 5.76 0.67 -17.22
C GLY A 146 4.95 1.59 -18.15
N ILE A 147 3.74 1.19 -18.55
CA ILE A 147 2.85 2.03 -19.36
C ILE A 147 2.11 2.98 -18.41
N GLY A 148 2.33 4.28 -18.60
CA GLY A 148 1.59 5.31 -17.89
C GLY A 148 0.15 5.39 -18.40
N ILE A 149 -0.81 5.06 -17.53
CA ILE A 149 -2.24 5.22 -17.80
C ILE A 149 -2.60 6.70 -17.64
N SER A 150 -2.91 7.34 -18.75
CA SER A 150 -3.31 8.76 -18.80
C SER A 150 -4.83 8.94 -18.69
N ASP A 151 -5.63 7.95 -19.05
CA ASP A 151 -7.08 7.94 -18.90
C ASP A 151 -7.58 6.64 -18.24
N PRO A 152 -8.17 6.69 -17.03
CA PRO A 152 -8.61 5.49 -16.33
C PRO A 152 -9.80 4.78 -17.01
N PHE A 153 -10.56 5.49 -17.84
CA PHE A 153 -11.69 4.93 -18.57
C PHE A 153 -11.30 4.14 -19.83
N THR A 154 -10.03 4.19 -20.26
CA THR A 154 -9.54 3.42 -21.42
C THR A 154 -8.84 2.12 -21.01
N VAL A 155 -8.81 1.79 -19.72
CA VAL A 155 -8.14 0.60 -19.20
C VAL A 155 -8.97 -0.63 -19.54
N ASP A 156 -8.32 -1.65 -20.10
CA ASP A 156 -8.95 -2.92 -20.40
C ASP A 156 -9.22 -3.74 -19.13
N PHE A 157 -10.30 -4.53 -19.16
CA PHE A 157 -10.78 -5.23 -17.97
C PHE A 157 -9.77 -6.27 -17.46
N ARG A 158 -9.11 -6.98 -18.38
CA ARG A 158 -8.15 -8.05 -18.04
C ARG A 158 -6.91 -7.50 -17.36
N SER A 159 -6.35 -6.40 -17.86
CA SER A 159 -5.21 -5.74 -17.24
C SER A 159 -5.60 -5.20 -15.86
N TYR A 160 -6.77 -4.59 -15.75
CA TYR A 160 -7.27 -4.11 -14.46
C TYR A 160 -7.42 -5.23 -13.44
N GLU A 161 -7.98 -6.39 -13.81
CA GLU A 161 -8.15 -7.52 -12.90
C GLU A 161 -6.82 -8.00 -12.32
N GLY A 162 -5.78 -8.06 -13.15
CA GLY A 162 -4.42 -8.45 -12.76
C GLY A 162 -3.63 -7.41 -11.95
N MET A 163 -4.15 -6.18 -11.79
CA MET A 163 -3.44 -5.14 -11.03
C MET A 163 -3.46 -5.37 -9.52
N PRO A 164 -2.39 -4.97 -8.80
CA PRO A 164 -2.38 -4.95 -7.35
C PRO A 164 -3.42 -3.96 -6.80
N THR A 165 -3.88 -4.19 -5.58
CA THR A 165 -4.93 -3.37 -4.93
C THR A 165 -4.57 -1.88 -4.91
N GLU A 166 -3.30 -1.54 -4.65
CA GLU A 166 -2.82 -0.16 -4.64
C GLU A 166 -2.98 0.52 -6.01
N ALA A 167 -2.66 -0.17 -7.11
CA ALA A 167 -2.82 0.36 -8.46
C ALA A 167 -4.30 0.55 -8.82
N LYS A 168 -5.19 -0.37 -8.41
CA LYS A 168 -6.65 -0.24 -8.59
C LYS A 168 -7.18 0.99 -7.83
N LEU A 169 -6.72 1.22 -6.60
CA LEU A 169 -7.07 2.40 -5.80
C LEU A 169 -6.55 3.70 -6.43
N ALA A 170 -5.32 3.69 -6.94
CA ALA A 170 -4.72 4.82 -7.65
C ALA A 170 -5.52 5.17 -8.92
N LEU A 171 -5.94 4.17 -9.70
CA LEU A 171 -6.79 4.38 -10.88
C LEU A 171 -8.16 4.96 -10.52
N ARG A 172 -8.80 4.45 -9.46
CA ARG A 172 -10.07 5.00 -8.98
C ARG A 172 -9.94 6.46 -8.54
N THR A 173 -8.85 6.78 -7.85
CA THR A 173 -8.52 8.15 -7.44
C THR A 173 -8.28 9.06 -8.65
N LEU A 174 -7.55 8.56 -9.66
CA LEU A 174 -7.33 9.28 -10.92
C LEU A 174 -8.65 9.55 -11.67
N ALA A 175 -9.57 8.57 -11.71
CA ALA A 175 -10.87 8.72 -12.36
C ALA A 175 -11.70 9.83 -11.73
N LEU A 176 -11.75 9.88 -10.39
CA LEU A 176 -12.44 10.94 -9.66
C LEU A 176 -11.77 12.31 -9.86
N ARG A 177 -10.44 12.37 -9.86
CA ARG A 177 -9.71 13.63 -10.06
C ARG A 177 -9.91 14.21 -11.46
N LYS A 178 -9.87 13.37 -12.50
CA LYS A 178 -9.93 13.79 -13.90
C LYS A 178 -11.37 14.01 -14.37
N HIS A 179 -12.29 13.12 -14.00
CA HIS A 179 -13.67 13.07 -14.50
C HIS A 179 -14.73 13.40 -13.44
N GLY A 180 -14.33 13.77 -12.22
CA GLY A 180 -15.25 14.01 -11.10
C GLY A 180 -16.37 15.00 -11.40
N ALA A 181 -16.07 16.11 -12.10
CA ALA A 181 -17.08 17.09 -12.50
C ALA A 181 -18.12 16.50 -13.47
N TRP A 182 -17.68 15.67 -14.42
CA TRP A 182 -18.57 14.97 -15.34
C TRP A 182 -19.41 13.92 -14.61
N ILE A 183 -18.80 13.11 -13.73
CA ILE A 183 -19.48 12.10 -12.89
C ILE A 183 -20.60 12.75 -12.06
N GLN A 184 -20.29 13.84 -11.37
CA GLN A 184 -21.25 14.61 -10.56
C GLN A 184 -22.41 15.14 -11.42
N LYS A 185 -22.11 15.67 -12.61
CA LYS A 185 -23.14 16.14 -13.55
C LYS A 185 -24.06 15.00 -14.00
N GLN A 186 -23.53 13.81 -14.26
CA GLN A 186 -24.34 12.64 -14.65
C GLN A 186 -25.23 12.15 -13.49
N LEU A 187 -24.67 12.03 -12.28
CA LEU A 187 -25.42 11.69 -11.07
C LEU A 187 -26.55 12.70 -10.80
N ALA A 188 -26.29 13.99 -11.00
CA ALA A 188 -27.30 15.05 -10.85
C ALA A 188 -28.36 14.98 -11.94
N ALA A 189 -27.97 14.87 -13.22
CA ALA A 189 -28.88 14.85 -14.36
C ALA A 189 -29.87 13.69 -14.31
N GLN A 190 -29.44 12.52 -13.82
CA GLN A 190 -30.30 11.34 -13.69
C GLN A 190 -31.01 11.24 -12.34
N GLY A 191 -30.73 12.15 -11.39
CA GLY A 191 -31.26 12.06 -10.03
C GLY A 191 -30.85 10.78 -9.30
N ALA A 192 -29.75 10.16 -9.71
CA ALA A 192 -29.36 8.82 -9.27
C ALA A 192 -28.49 8.86 -8.00
N ALA A 193 -28.64 7.83 -7.14
CA ALA A 193 -27.74 7.57 -6.02
C ALA A 193 -26.40 6.97 -6.49
N TRP A 194 -26.43 6.21 -7.59
CA TRP A 194 -25.25 5.63 -8.23
C TRP A 194 -25.38 5.60 -9.74
N ILE A 195 -24.23 5.62 -10.42
CA ILE A 195 -24.09 5.39 -11.86
C ILE A 195 -23.03 4.34 -12.11
N LEU A 196 -23.26 3.51 -13.14
CA LEU A 196 -22.31 2.56 -13.69
C LEU A 196 -21.84 3.08 -15.05
N CYS A 197 -20.55 3.34 -15.15
CA CYS A 197 -19.88 3.80 -16.36
C CYS A 197 -19.02 2.68 -16.95
N ILE A 198 -19.06 2.53 -18.27
CA ILE A 198 -18.12 1.68 -19.01
C ILE A 198 -17.47 2.59 -20.04
N GLY A 199 -16.18 2.85 -19.90
CA GLY A 199 -15.53 3.95 -20.62
C GLY A 199 -16.08 5.31 -20.18
N GLN A 200 -16.25 6.24 -21.14
CA GLN A 200 -16.82 7.58 -20.93
C GLN A 200 -18.35 7.63 -21.13
N GLU A 201 -19.02 6.49 -21.02
CA GLU A 201 -20.47 6.38 -21.21
C GLU A 201 -21.14 5.83 -19.94
N VAL A 202 -22.31 6.37 -19.60
CA VAL A 202 -23.15 5.85 -18.52
C VAL A 202 -23.98 4.70 -19.09
N SER A 203 -23.73 3.49 -18.59
CA SER A 203 -24.44 2.29 -19.00
C SER A 203 -25.73 2.10 -18.20
N GLU A 204 -25.66 2.24 -16.88
CA GLU A 204 -26.78 2.02 -15.96
C GLU A 204 -26.74 3.05 -14.81
N SER A 205 -27.88 3.28 -14.18
CA SER A 205 -28.00 4.14 -13.01
C SER A 205 -29.13 3.66 -12.11
N GLY A 206 -29.07 4.02 -10.82
CA GLY A 206 -30.12 3.69 -9.86
C GLY A 206 -30.41 4.82 -8.90
N ALA A 207 -31.69 5.03 -8.60
CA ALA A 207 -32.17 6.08 -7.71
C ALA A 207 -31.86 5.79 -6.22
N THR A 208 -31.68 4.53 -5.85
CA THR A 208 -31.39 4.08 -4.48
C THR A 208 -30.18 3.15 -4.44
N LEU A 209 -29.51 3.06 -3.29
CA LEU A 209 -28.38 2.14 -3.10
C LEU A 209 -28.81 0.66 -3.04
N ASP A 210 -30.08 0.36 -2.81
CA ASP A 210 -30.58 -1.03 -2.80
C ASP A 210 -30.53 -1.68 -4.20
N THR A 211 -30.49 -0.85 -5.24
CA THR A 211 -30.37 -1.29 -6.64
C THR A 211 -28.92 -1.39 -7.11
N TYR A 212 -27.94 -1.29 -6.20
CA TYR A 212 -26.52 -1.33 -6.54
C TYR A 212 -26.15 -2.60 -7.32
N PRO A 213 -25.36 -2.50 -8.40
CA PRO A 213 -25.02 -3.65 -9.23
C PRO A 213 -24.19 -4.67 -8.45
N SER A 214 -24.52 -5.96 -8.61
CA SER A 214 -23.78 -7.04 -7.97
C SER A 214 -22.41 -7.27 -8.62
N ASP A 215 -21.46 -7.82 -7.86
CA ASP A 215 -20.11 -8.11 -8.38
C ASP A 215 -20.14 -9.05 -9.59
N GLN A 216 -21.06 -10.03 -9.61
CA GLN A 216 -21.25 -10.93 -10.75
C GLN A 216 -21.72 -10.18 -12.00
N HIS A 217 -22.56 -9.15 -11.85
CA HIS A 217 -23.01 -8.32 -12.96
C HIS A 217 -21.86 -7.48 -13.52
N LEU A 218 -21.07 -6.86 -12.62
CA LEU A 218 -19.90 -6.08 -13.01
C LEU A 218 -18.86 -6.95 -13.74
N LEU A 219 -18.58 -8.16 -13.24
CA LEU A 219 -17.67 -9.10 -13.88
C LEU A 219 -18.14 -9.46 -15.30
N LYS A 220 -19.43 -9.79 -15.47
CA LYS A 220 -20.00 -10.11 -16.78
C LYS A 220 -19.88 -8.95 -17.76
N LEU A 221 -20.17 -7.73 -17.31
CA LEU A 221 -20.06 -6.52 -18.13
C LEU A 221 -18.61 -6.21 -18.52
N GLY A 222 -17.68 -6.33 -17.56
CA GLY A 222 -16.26 -6.13 -17.80
C GLY A 222 -15.71 -7.10 -18.83
N VAL A 223 -16.05 -8.39 -18.74
CA VAL A 223 -15.65 -9.41 -19.73
C VAL A 223 -16.29 -9.16 -21.09
N ALA A 224 -17.56 -8.74 -21.13
CA ALA A 224 -18.29 -8.54 -22.39
C ALA A 224 -17.84 -7.30 -23.17
N ARG A 225 -17.45 -6.23 -22.46
CA ARG A 225 -17.05 -4.94 -23.07
C ARG A 225 -15.54 -4.71 -23.11
N ASP A 226 -14.77 -5.60 -22.49
CA ASP A 226 -13.32 -5.53 -22.30
C ASP A 226 -12.83 -4.18 -21.72
N LEU A 227 -13.67 -3.56 -20.90
CA LEU A 227 -13.42 -2.27 -20.25
C LEU A 227 -13.79 -2.36 -18.78
N VAL A 228 -13.11 -1.58 -17.95
CA VAL A 228 -13.40 -1.54 -16.52
C VAL A 228 -14.80 -0.96 -16.27
N PRO A 229 -15.69 -1.69 -15.57
CA PRO A 229 -16.96 -1.16 -15.12
C PRO A 229 -16.74 -0.30 -13.87
N TRP A 230 -17.01 0.99 -13.98
CA TRP A 230 -16.83 1.97 -12.91
C TRP A 230 -18.16 2.31 -12.26
N VAL A 231 -18.32 1.95 -10.99
CA VAL A 231 -19.49 2.40 -10.22
C VAL A 231 -19.12 3.59 -9.34
N PHE A 232 -19.84 4.69 -9.53
CA PHE A 232 -19.71 5.91 -8.73
C PHE A 232 -21.01 6.19 -7.99
N THR A 233 -20.90 6.55 -6.73
CA THR A 233 -22.04 6.91 -5.88
C THR A 233 -22.02 8.40 -5.60
N ARG A 234 -23.20 8.98 -5.36
CA ARG A 234 -23.28 10.33 -4.81
C ARG A 234 -22.67 10.31 -3.39
N PRO A 235 -21.81 11.27 -3.02
CA PRO A 235 -21.37 11.40 -1.64
C PRO A 235 -22.59 11.64 -0.76
N SER A 236 -22.73 10.88 0.33
CA SER A 236 -23.74 11.16 1.35
C SER A 236 -23.44 12.54 1.93
N ALA A 237 -24.40 13.46 1.83
CA ALA A 237 -24.35 14.76 2.48
C ALA A 237 -24.42 14.60 4.00
#